data_AF-W2JMQ2-F1
#
_entry.id   AF-W2JMQ2-F1
#
_cell.length_a   1.000
_cell.length_b   1.000
_cell.length_c   1.000
_cell.angle_alpha   90.00
_cell.angle_beta   90.00
_cell.angle_gamma   90.00
#
_symmetry.space_group_name_H-M   'P 1'
#
loop_
_entity.id
_entity.type
_entity.pdbx_description
1 polymer ?
#
loop_
_entity_poly.entity_id
_entity_poly.type
_entity_poly.pdbx_seq_one_letter_code
_entity_poly.pdbx_strand_id
1 'polypeptide(L)'
;MLIAAKKDSSTTYIAERLEDVHLQYFQENGKTTEDVHKFFDWTRKSGRGWQYYKQRSQEEIWRSQQMIADGVFNLLKLKEERNLLVSPAFSTWSSYVTKLNSSKEEPNDLAIIVYLERPFGGFGLARMLDRSQQSPNRQVQEDAEKLQTLQLKHWMNHHSDTIRMLNYGNMLDETDTRISIVYKKFFQAKNKK
;
A
#
# COMPACT_ATOMS: atom_id res chain seq x y z
N MET A 1 20.47 13.91 -10.51
CA MET A 1 20.23 12.63 -11.19
C MET A 1 19.62 12.82 -12.58
N LEU A 2 18.48 13.52 -12.76
CA LEU A 2 17.95 13.82 -14.11
C LEU A 2 18.91 14.58 -15.01
N ILE A 3 19.58 15.62 -14.49
CA ILE A 3 20.60 16.36 -15.23
C ILE A 3 21.78 15.45 -15.63
N ALA A 4 22.10 14.43 -14.84
CA ALA A 4 23.17 13.48 -15.16
C ALA A 4 22.69 12.40 -16.15
N ALA A 5 21.45 11.91 -16.00
CA ALA A 5 20.82 10.98 -16.95
C ALA A 5 20.57 11.62 -18.32
N LYS A 6 20.28 12.92 -18.37
CA LYS A 6 20.20 13.68 -19.63
C LYS A 6 21.53 13.83 -20.35
N LYS A 7 22.65 13.73 -19.63
CA LYS A 7 24.00 13.76 -20.22
C LYS A 7 24.45 12.41 -20.77
N ASP A 8 23.80 11.31 -20.37
CA ASP A 8 24.07 9.97 -20.89
C ASP A 8 23.08 9.64 -22.01
N SER A 9 23.59 9.53 -23.23
CA SER A 9 22.82 9.28 -24.45
C SER A 9 21.93 8.03 -24.38
N SER A 10 22.25 7.06 -23.53
CA SER A 10 21.44 5.85 -23.34
C SER A 10 20.22 6.07 -22.45
N THR A 11 20.21 7.15 -21.64
CA THR A 11 19.14 7.47 -20.69
C THR A 11 18.47 8.83 -20.93
N THR A 12 18.98 9.65 -21.85
CA THR A 12 18.46 10.98 -22.18
C THR A 12 16.99 10.96 -22.56
N TYR A 13 16.56 10.07 -23.46
CA TYR A 13 15.16 9.98 -23.91
C TYR A 13 14.19 9.72 -22.74
N ILE A 14 14.54 8.77 -21.86
CA ILE A 14 13.71 8.42 -20.71
C ILE A 14 13.69 9.58 -19.71
N ALA A 15 14.81 10.27 -19.54
CA ALA A 15 14.93 11.41 -18.63
C ALA A 15 14.13 12.63 -19.12
N GLU A 16 14.13 12.92 -20.42
CA GLU A 16 13.32 14.01 -21.02
C GLU A 16 11.83 13.73 -20.89
N ARG A 17 11.39 12.51 -21.23
CA ARG A 17 9.98 12.11 -21.06
C ARG A 17 9.51 12.17 -19.60
N LEU A 18 10.37 11.83 -18.65
CA LEU A 18 10.07 11.94 -17.21
C LEU A 18 9.98 13.39 -16.73
N GLU A 19 10.73 14.30 -17.36
CA GLU A 19 10.66 15.73 -17.08
C GLU A 19 9.37 16.32 -17.65
N ASP A 20 9.02 16.00 -18.91
CA ASP A 20 7.79 16.47 -19.55
C ASP A 20 6.54 16.04 -18.77
N VAL A 21 6.48 14.78 -18.36
CA VAL A 21 5.36 14.27 -17.52
C VAL A 21 5.27 15.01 -16.20
N HIS A 22 6.41 15.38 -15.59
CA HIS A 22 6.41 16.19 -14.36
C HIS A 22 5.95 17.62 -14.62
N LEU A 23 6.44 18.26 -15.68
CA LEU A 23 6.07 19.63 -16.03
C LEU A 23 4.58 19.74 -16.36
N GLN A 24 4.04 18.78 -17.12
CA GLN A 24 2.61 18.69 -17.39
C GLN A 24 1.80 18.50 -16.11
N TYR A 25 2.25 17.61 -15.22
CA TYR A 25 1.63 17.44 -13.91
C TYR A 25 1.61 18.74 -13.08
N PHE A 26 2.72 19.50 -13.06
CA PHE A 26 2.78 20.78 -12.37
C PHE A 26 1.79 21.78 -12.97
N GLN A 27 1.67 21.83 -14.30
CA GLN A 27 0.71 22.69 -15.00
C GLN A 27 -0.74 22.32 -14.72
N GLU A 28 -1.10 21.03 -14.85
CA GLU A 28 -2.46 20.52 -14.63
C GLU A 28 -2.95 20.72 -13.19
N ASN A 29 -2.03 20.76 -12.22
CA ASN A 29 -2.34 20.90 -10.80
C ASN A 29 -2.12 22.32 -10.27
N GLY A 30 -2.04 23.32 -11.16
CA GLY A 30 -1.93 24.74 -10.81
C GLY A 30 -0.71 25.07 -9.96
N LYS A 31 0.37 24.30 -10.08
CA LYS A 31 1.61 24.52 -9.33
C LYS A 31 2.34 25.72 -9.91
N THR A 32 2.87 26.56 -9.03
CA THR A 32 3.50 27.81 -9.43
C THR A 32 4.92 27.56 -9.94
N THR A 33 5.46 28.50 -10.72
CA THR A 33 6.87 28.50 -11.10
C THR A 33 7.78 28.48 -9.85
N GLU A 34 7.35 29.10 -8.75
CA GLU A 34 8.02 29.04 -7.45
C GLU A 34 8.10 27.60 -6.90
N ASP A 35 7.03 26.82 -7.06
CA ASP A 35 6.98 25.41 -6.64
C ASP A 35 7.93 24.54 -7.49
N VAL A 36 8.00 24.83 -8.80
CA VAL A 36 8.93 24.18 -9.74
C VAL A 36 10.39 24.53 -9.39
N HIS A 37 10.67 25.79 -9.06
CA HIS A 37 12.01 26.25 -8.67
C HIS A 37 12.44 25.70 -7.31
N LYS A 38 11.56 25.72 -6.29
CA LYS A 38 11.81 25.07 -4.99
C LYS A 38 12.09 23.57 -5.16
N PHE A 39 11.38 22.93 -6.07
CA PHE A 39 11.60 21.53 -6.45
C PHE A 39 13.00 21.31 -7.04
N PHE A 40 13.41 22.08 -8.05
CA PHE A 40 14.75 21.93 -8.65
C PHE A 40 15.89 22.26 -7.68
N ASP A 41 15.71 23.25 -6.81
CA ASP A 41 16.76 23.67 -5.88
C ASP A 41 16.95 22.70 -4.70
N TRP A 42 15.86 22.10 -4.22
CA TRP A 42 15.88 21.06 -3.19
C TRP A 42 16.36 19.69 -3.71
N THR A 43 16.04 19.35 -4.96
CA THR A 43 16.50 18.10 -5.61
C THR A 43 18.00 18.10 -5.90
N ARG A 44 18.61 19.28 -6.13
CA ARG A 44 20.07 19.44 -6.22
C ARG A 44 20.78 19.14 -4.90
N LYS A 45 20.11 19.38 -3.76
CA LYS A 45 20.69 19.29 -2.41
C LYS A 45 20.47 17.91 -1.74
N SER A 46 19.41 17.18 -2.09
CA SER A 46 19.07 15.92 -1.39
C SER A 46 18.53 14.84 -2.33
N GLY A 47 19.34 13.83 -2.68
CA GLY A 47 18.91 12.73 -3.57
C GLY A 47 17.73 11.90 -3.05
N ARG A 48 17.56 11.79 -1.72
CA ARG A 48 16.36 11.20 -1.09
C ARG A 48 15.10 12.00 -1.36
N GLY A 49 15.28 13.28 -1.54
CA GLY A 49 14.19 14.16 -1.80
C GLY A 49 13.51 13.90 -3.14
N TRP A 50 14.31 13.72 -4.19
CA TRP A 50 13.84 13.39 -5.52
C TRP A 50 12.88 12.18 -5.52
N GLN A 51 13.19 11.14 -4.74
CA GLN A 51 12.35 9.94 -4.64
C GLN A 51 10.98 10.24 -4.02
N TYR A 52 10.96 11.03 -2.94
CA TYR A 52 9.72 11.45 -2.29
C TYR A 52 8.81 12.27 -3.21
N TYR A 53 9.38 13.20 -3.98
CA TYR A 53 8.59 13.98 -4.93
C TYR A 53 8.14 13.15 -6.13
N LYS A 54 9.00 12.30 -6.69
CA LYS A 54 8.62 11.37 -7.77
C LYS A 54 7.41 10.54 -7.35
N GLN A 55 7.41 10.00 -6.14
CA GLN A 55 6.28 9.26 -5.60
C GLN A 55 5.03 10.15 -5.47
N ARG A 56 5.14 11.32 -4.84
CA ARG A 56 4.00 12.23 -4.65
C ARG A 56 3.37 12.71 -5.96
N SER A 57 4.18 13.05 -6.96
CA SER A 57 3.70 13.45 -8.28
C SER A 57 2.97 12.29 -8.94
N GLN A 58 3.52 11.07 -8.86
CA GLN A 58 2.87 9.88 -9.40
C GLN A 58 1.52 9.61 -8.73
N GLU A 59 1.45 9.71 -7.39
CA GLU A 59 0.20 9.57 -6.65
C GLU A 59 -0.84 10.63 -7.05
N GLU A 60 -0.42 11.86 -7.32
CA GLU A 60 -1.35 12.90 -7.73
C GLU A 60 -1.80 12.74 -9.19
N ILE A 61 -0.94 12.26 -10.09
CA ILE A 61 -1.37 11.85 -11.44
C ILE A 61 -2.45 10.77 -11.35
N TRP A 62 -2.28 9.77 -10.49
CA TRP A 62 -3.33 8.76 -10.27
C TRP A 62 -4.63 9.37 -9.74
N ARG A 63 -4.55 10.38 -8.85
CA ARG A 63 -5.72 11.11 -8.37
C ARG A 63 -6.41 11.93 -9.45
N SER A 64 -5.65 12.66 -10.29
CA SER A 64 -6.22 13.48 -11.36
C SER A 64 -6.90 12.60 -12.42
N GLN A 65 -6.38 11.39 -12.63
CA GLN A 65 -6.99 10.35 -13.45
C GLN A 65 -8.12 9.58 -12.74
N GLN A 66 -8.49 9.97 -11.52
CA GLN A 66 -9.53 9.34 -10.69
C GLN A 66 -9.32 7.82 -10.48
N MET A 67 -8.06 7.37 -10.47
CA MET A 67 -7.75 5.96 -10.26
C MET A 67 -8.07 5.55 -8.83
N ILE A 68 -8.89 4.53 -8.68
CA ILE A 68 -9.14 3.92 -7.38
C ILE A 68 -7.97 3.01 -6.95
N ALA A 69 -7.92 2.67 -5.67
CA ALA A 69 -6.85 1.84 -5.11
C ALA A 69 -6.67 0.50 -5.84
N ASP A 70 -7.74 -0.16 -6.29
CA ASP A 70 -7.66 -1.41 -7.07
C ASP A 70 -6.96 -1.22 -8.42
N GLY A 71 -7.26 -0.10 -9.10
CA GLY A 71 -6.63 0.24 -10.37
C GLY A 71 -5.13 0.41 -10.22
N VAL A 72 -4.71 1.13 -9.17
CA VAL A 72 -3.28 1.30 -8.86
C VAL A 72 -2.63 0.00 -8.39
N PHE A 73 -3.35 -0.83 -7.62
CA PHE A 73 -2.87 -2.15 -7.19
C PHE A 73 -2.49 -3.03 -8.40
N ASN A 74 -3.38 -3.07 -9.39
CA ASN A 74 -3.17 -3.83 -10.61
C ASN A 74 -2.09 -3.20 -11.51
N LEU A 75 -2.06 -1.87 -11.62
CA LEU A 75 -1.03 -1.15 -12.37
C LEU A 75 0.39 -1.48 -11.84
N LEU A 76 0.52 -1.55 -10.52
CA LEU A 76 1.77 -1.90 -9.83
C LEU A 76 2.03 -3.41 -9.76
N LYS A 77 1.13 -4.24 -10.32
CA LYS A 77 1.23 -5.71 -10.38
C LYS A 77 1.46 -6.37 -9.02
N LEU A 78 0.85 -5.81 -7.97
CA LEU A 78 1.12 -6.24 -6.59
C LEU A 78 0.68 -7.69 -6.30
N LYS A 79 -0.24 -8.25 -7.08
CA LYS A 79 -0.62 -9.67 -6.97
C LYS A 79 0.49 -10.63 -7.38
N GLU A 80 1.43 -10.18 -8.22
CA GLU A 80 2.54 -10.97 -8.76
C GLU A 80 3.80 -10.87 -7.88
N GLU A 81 3.79 -10.00 -6.87
CA GLU A 81 4.92 -9.80 -5.97
C GLU A 81 5.20 -11.04 -5.14
N ARG A 82 6.44 -11.53 -5.18
CA ARG A 82 6.86 -12.69 -4.39
C ARG A 82 6.73 -12.41 -2.89
N ASN A 83 7.12 -11.21 -2.46
CA ASN A 83 7.09 -10.78 -1.06
C ASN A 83 6.44 -9.39 -0.96
N LEU A 84 5.12 -9.36 -0.94
CA LEU A 84 4.34 -8.11 -0.97
C LEU A 84 4.78 -7.11 0.10
N LEU A 85 4.96 -7.53 1.36
CA LEU A 85 5.20 -6.62 2.48
C LEU A 85 6.56 -5.91 2.44
N VAL A 86 7.54 -6.42 1.69
CA VAL A 86 8.83 -5.75 1.46
C VAL A 86 8.90 -5.05 0.11
N SER A 87 7.85 -5.14 -0.71
CA SER A 87 7.83 -4.49 -2.02
C SER A 87 7.76 -2.97 -1.86
N PRO A 88 8.69 -2.21 -2.46
CA PRO A 88 8.58 -0.75 -2.54
C PRO A 88 7.29 -0.31 -3.24
N ALA A 89 6.80 -1.10 -4.20
CA ALA A 89 5.54 -0.82 -4.89
C ALA A 89 4.35 -0.96 -3.93
N PHE A 90 4.37 -1.94 -3.01
CA PHE A 90 3.34 -2.07 -1.97
C PHE A 90 3.35 -0.89 -1.00
N SER A 91 4.54 -0.36 -0.65
CA SER A 91 4.65 0.85 0.18
C SER A 91 4.06 2.07 -0.53
N THR A 92 4.34 2.25 -1.83
CA THR A 92 3.76 3.32 -2.64
C THR A 92 2.24 3.19 -2.74
N TRP A 93 1.74 1.98 -2.99
CA TRP A 93 0.30 1.73 -3.04
C TRP A 93 -0.39 1.97 -1.69
N SER A 94 0.23 1.55 -0.58
CA SER A 94 -0.32 1.76 0.76
C SER A 94 -0.40 3.26 1.08
N SER A 95 0.63 4.03 0.73
CA SER A 95 0.62 5.50 0.80
C SER A 95 -0.55 6.10 -0.01
N TYR A 96 -0.75 5.60 -1.23
CA TYR A 96 -1.86 6.03 -2.08
C TYR A 96 -3.24 5.71 -1.47
N VAL A 97 -3.43 4.52 -0.90
CA VAL A 97 -4.66 4.15 -0.18
C VAL A 97 -4.92 5.09 0.98
N THR A 98 -3.90 5.40 1.80
CA THR A 98 -4.01 6.38 2.89
C THR A 98 -4.43 7.73 2.34
N LYS A 99 -3.80 8.21 1.26
CA LYS A 99 -4.11 9.50 0.64
C LYS A 99 -5.55 9.58 0.11
N LEU A 100 -6.05 8.51 -0.51
CA LEU A 100 -7.44 8.40 -0.94
C LEU A 100 -8.40 8.41 0.25
N ASN A 101 -8.07 7.64 1.30
CA ASN A 101 -8.92 7.53 2.49
C ASN A 101 -9.03 8.85 3.25
N SER A 102 -7.93 9.59 3.41
CA SER A 102 -7.92 10.89 4.07
C SER A 102 -8.68 11.99 3.31
N SER A 103 -9.06 11.76 2.05
CA SER A 103 -9.87 12.72 1.27
C SER A 103 -11.36 12.41 1.29
N LYS A 104 -11.80 11.35 1.98
CA LYS A 104 -13.21 11.01 2.13
C LYS A 104 -13.84 11.82 3.25
N GLU A 105 -15.14 12.11 3.13
CA GLU A 105 -15.93 12.70 4.21
C GLU A 105 -15.91 11.82 5.47
N GLU A 106 -16.00 10.50 5.27
CA GLU A 106 -15.89 9.49 6.32
C GLU A 106 -14.71 8.54 6.01
N PRO A 107 -13.52 8.81 6.56
CA PRO A 107 -12.38 7.92 6.43
C PRO A 107 -12.64 6.56 7.09
N ASN A 108 -12.18 5.49 6.45
CA ASN A 108 -12.24 4.13 7.00
C ASN A 108 -10.83 3.68 7.41
N ASP A 109 -10.59 3.53 8.71
CA ASP A 109 -9.30 3.07 9.26
C ASP A 109 -8.90 1.66 8.79
N LEU A 110 -9.84 0.89 8.24
CA LEU A 110 -9.64 -0.46 7.73
C LEU A 110 -9.55 -0.50 6.20
N ALA A 111 -9.49 0.65 5.51
CA ALA A 111 -9.47 0.72 4.05
C ALA A 111 -8.38 -0.15 3.42
N ILE A 112 -7.19 -0.20 4.00
CA ILE A 112 -6.07 -1.02 3.50
C ILE A 112 -6.43 -2.51 3.46
N ILE A 113 -7.15 -3.02 4.47
CA ILE A 113 -7.60 -4.42 4.52
C ILE A 113 -8.70 -4.64 3.51
N VAL A 114 -9.69 -3.75 3.44
CA VAL A 114 -10.79 -3.85 2.47
C VAL A 114 -10.26 -3.97 1.05
N TYR A 115 -9.23 -3.20 0.70
CA TYR A 115 -8.61 -3.31 -0.62
C TYR A 115 -7.73 -4.55 -0.79
N LEU A 116 -7.00 -4.99 0.24
CA LEU A 116 -6.18 -6.21 0.17
C LEU A 116 -7.01 -7.49 0.08
N GLU A 117 -8.19 -7.54 0.69
CA GLU A 117 -9.05 -8.72 0.62
C GLU A 117 -9.72 -8.91 -0.74
N ARG A 118 -9.82 -7.87 -1.58
CA ARG A 118 -10.38 -7.99 -2.95
C ARG A 118 -9.56 -8.96 -3.84
N PRO A 119 -8.24 -8.78 -4.02
CA PRO A 119 -7.45 -9.66 -4.87
C PRO A 119 -7.05 -10.99 -4.21
N PHE A 120 -6.94 -11.04 -2.87
CA PHE A 120 -6.44 -12.19 -2.12
C PHE A 120 -7.55 -13.02 -1.44
N GLY A 121 -8.74 -12.44 -1.23
CA GLY A 121 -9.75 -12.99 -0.34
C GLY A 121 -9.34 -12.88 1.14
N GLY A 122 -10.30 -12.92 2.06
CA GLY A 122 -10.03 -12.84 3.50
C GLY A 122 -9.04 -13.90 3.99
N PHE A 123 -9.31 -15.19 3.71
CA PHE A 123 -8.42 -16.28 4.11
C PHE A 123 -7.08 -16.28 3.36
N GLY A 124 -7.07 -15.90 2.08
CA GLY A 124 -5.82 -15.82 1.32
C GLY A 124 -4.90 -14.73 1.88
N LEU A 125 -5.44 -13.56 2.19
CA LEU A 125 -4.72 -12.49 2.88
C LEU A 125 -4.23 -12.96 4.25
N ALA A 126 -5.09 -13.61 5.05
CA ALA A 126 -4.73 -14.06 6.38
C ALA A 126 -3.57 -15.08 6.37
N ARG A 127 -3.60 -16.06 5.46
CA ARG A 127 -2.49 -17.00 5.29
C ARG A 127 -1.21 -16.34 4.82
N MET A 128 -1.29 -15.35 3.94
CA MET A 128 -0.11 -14.58 3.50
C MET A 128 0.54 -13.82 4.66
N LEU A 129 -0.28 -13.14 5.48
CA LEU A 129 0.20 -12.38 6.64
C LEU A 129 0.80 -13.31 7.70
N ASP A 130 0.11 -14.40 7.99
CA ASP A 130 0.58 -15.42 8.93
C ASP A 130 1.94 -16.01 8.53
N ARG A 131 2.16 -16.34 7.24
CA ARG A 131 3.47 -16.77 6.73
C ARG A 131 4.52 -15.66 6.84
N SER A 132 4.13 -14.42 6.60
CA SER A 132 5.05 -13.28 6.70
C SER A 132 5.52 -13.03 8.14
N GLN A 133 4.72 -13.37 9.14
CA GLN A 133 5.12 -13.34 10.55
C GLN A 133 6.19 -14.37 10.91
N GLN A 134 6.41 -15.39 10.08
CA GLN A 134 7.48 -16.37 10.26
C GLN A 134 8.79 -15.97 9.56
N SER A 135 8.80 -14.82 8.87
CA SER A 135 9.99 -14.29 8.19
C SER A 135 11.12 -14.05 9.19
N PRO A 136 12.40 -14.32 8.86
CA PRO A 136 13.52 -13.95 9.72
C PRO A 136 13.73 -12.42 9.82
N ASN A 137 13.07 -11.63 8.97
CA ASN A 137 13.13 -10.17 9.01
C ASN A 137 12.09 -9.61 9.98
N ARG A 138 12.56 -9.05 11.10
CA ARG A 138 11.72 -8.46 12.15
C ARG A 138 10.75 -7.39 11.65
N GLN A 139 11.17 -6.53 10.72
CA GLN A 139 10.27 -5.49 10.18
C GLN A 139 9.08 -6.12 9.44
N VAL A 140 9.32 -7.20 8.70
CA VAL A 140 8.26 -7.94 8.00
C VAL A 140 7.30 -8.59 8.98
N GLN A 141 7.82 -9.14 10.08
CA GLN A 141 6.99 -9.71 11.14
C GLN A 141 6.07 -8.63 11.73
N GLU A 142 6.64 -7.49 12.15
CA GLU A 142 5.90 -6.41 12.78
C GLU A 142 4.82 -5.82 11.85
N ASP A 143 5.12 -5.66 10.56
CA ASP A 143 4.16 -5.14 9.59
C ASP A 143 3.07 -6.17 9.27
N ALA A 144 3.40 -7.45 9.22
CA ALA A 144 2.43 -8.53 9.07
C ALA A 144 1.49 -8.65 10.28
N GLU A 145 2.00 -8.51 11.50
CA GLU A 145 1.20 -8.52 12.74
C GLU A 145 0.22 -7.33 12.80
N LYS A 146 0.68 -6.14 12.40
CA LYS A 146 -0.19 -4.95 12.31
C LYS A 146 -1.32 -5.18 11.32
N LEU A 147 -1.01 -5.65 10.11
CA LEU A 147 -2.01 -5.93 9.09
C LEU A 147 -2.96 -7.05 9.52
N GLN A 148 -2.47 -8.11 10.16
CA GLN A 148 -3.32 -9.17 10.70
C GLN A 148 -4.27 -8.59 11.74
N THR A 149 -3.78 -7.74 12.66
CA THR A 149 -4.63 -7.10 13.67
C THR A 149 -5.74 -6.25 13.04
N LEU A 150 -5.44 -5.49 11.99
CA LEU A 150 -6.44 -4.73 11.24
C LEU A 150 -7.46 -5.66 10.56
N GLN A 151 -7.00 -6.80 10.02
CA GLN A 151 -7.87 -7.80 9.41
C GLN A 151 -8.83 -8.42 10.42
N LEU A 152 -8.35 -8.80 11.61
CA LEU A 152 -9.21 -9.35 12.66
C LEU A 152 -10.25 -8.32 13.14
N LYS A 153 -9.87 -7.03 13.25
CA LYS A 153 -10.82 -5.94 13.52
C LYS A 153 -11.88 -5.82 12.43
N HIS A 154 -11.48 -5.91 11.15
CA HIS A 154 -12.40 -5.89 10.03
C HIS A 154 -13.44 -7.02 10.14
N TRP A 155 -13.00 -8.25 10.35
CA TRP A 155 -13.92 -9.38 10.51
C TRP A 155 -14.79 -9.30 11.76
N MET A 156 -14.33 -8.67 12.85
CA MET A 156 -15.18 -8.42 14.02
C MET A 156 -16.33 -7.44 13.71
N ASN A 157 -16.08 -6.45 12.85
CA ASN A 157 -17.11 -5.49 12.43
C ASN A 157 -18.13 -6.12 11.47
N HIS A 158 -17.84 -7.30 10.93
CA HIS A 158 -18.70 -8.03 10.00
C HIS A 158 -19.13 -9.39 10.59
N HIS A 159 -20.37 -9.45 11.09
CA HIS A 159 -20.89 -10.62 11.82
C HIS A 159 -20.78 -11.94 11.05
N SER A 160 -20.91 -11.92 9.72
CA SER A 160 -20.72 -13.10 8.85
C SER A 160 -19.30 -13.65 8.90
N ASP A 161 -18.29 -12.78 8.90
CA ASP A 161 -16.88 -13.18 8.97
C ASP A 161 -16.54 -13.71 10.36
N THR A 162 -17.11 -13.09 11.39
CA THR A 162 -17.05 -13.59 12.77
C THR A 162 -17.58 -15.02 12.87
N ILE A 163 -18.80 -15.27 12.39
CA ILE A 163 -19.41 -16.61 12.40
C ILE A 163 -18.54 -17.60 11.62
N ARG A 164 -18.06 -17.21 10.44
CA ARG A 164 -17.18 -18.03 9.61
C ARG A 164 -15.92 -18.41 10.37
N MET A 165 -15.21 -17.46 10.95
CA MET A 165 -13.97 -17.69 11.70
C MET A 165 -14.16 -18.54 12.96
N LEU A 166 -15.28 -18.37 13.67
CA LEU A 166 -15.60 -19.14 14.88
C LEU A 166 -15.94 -20.60 14.57
N ASN A 167 -16.64 -20.84 13.46
CA ASN A 167 -17.09 -22.17 13.02
C ASN A 167 -16.03 -22.96 12.24
N TYR A 168 -14.97 -22.31 11.74
CA TYR A 168 -13.96 -22.90 10.85
C TYR A 168 -12.90 -23.79 11.53
N GLY A 169 -13.11 -24.25 12.76
CA GLY A 169 -12.13 -25.06 13.52
C GLY A 169 -11.78 -26.44 12.92
N ASN A 170 -12.39 -26.83 11.79
CA ASN A 170 -12.32 -28.19 11.22
C ASN A 170 -11.86 -28.24 9.74
N MET A 171 -11.04 -27.30 9.24
CA MET A 171 -10.37 -27.47 7.93
C MET A 171 -9.02 -28.18 8.06
N LEU A 172 -8.69 -28.98 7.05
CA LEU A 172 -7.53 -29.89 6.95
C LEU A 172 -6.14 -29.19 6.90
N ASP A 173 -6.06 -27.85 6.95
CA ASP A 173 -4.83 -27.05 6.88
C ASP A 173 -4.49 -26.44 8.26
N GLU A 174 -3.33 -26.80 8.81
CA GLU A 174 -2.83 -26.31 10.10
C GLU A 174 -2.76 -24.77 10.17
N THR A 175 -2.53 -24.11 9.04
CA THR A 175 -2.48 -22.64 8.95
C THR A 175 -3.84 -22.03 9.25
N ASP A 176 -4.91 -22.58 8.68
CA ASP A 176 -6.28 -22.09 8.87
C ASP A 176 -6.75 -22.35 10.30
N THR A 177 -6.38 -23.49 10.89
CA THR A 177 -6.61 -23.77 12.32
C THR A 177 -5.94 -22.74 13.21
N ARG A 178 -4.67 -22.40 12.94
CA ARG A 178 -3.93 -21.39 13.71
C ARG A 178 -4.59 -20.01 13.59
N ILE A 179 -4.98 -19.58 12.39
CA ILE A 179 -5.67 -18.29 12.18
C ILE A 179 -7.00 -18.27 12.92
N SER A 180 -7.79 -19.35 12.91
CA SER A 180 -9.03 -19.46 13.69
C SER A 180 -8.78 -19.34 15.20
N ILE A 181 -7.73 -19.98 15.73
CA ILE A 181 -7.34 -19.86 17.15
C ILE A 181 -6.95 -18.42 17.48
N VAL A 182 -6.15 -17.77 16.64
CA VAL A 182 -5.75 -16.36 16.82
C VAL A 182 -6.98 -15.46 16.83
N TYR A 183 -7.91 -15.64 15.90
CA TYR A 183 -9.17 -14.89 15.86
C TYR A 183 -10.00 -15.10 17.13
N LYS A 184 -10.20 -16.35 17.57
CA LYS A 184 -10.96 -16.68 18.79
C LYS A 184 -10.39 -15.98 20.02
N LYS A 185 -9.05 -15.99 20.18
CA LYS A 185 -8.37 -15.28 21.27
C LYS A 185 -8.58 -13.77 21.19
N PHE A 186 -8.45 -13.20 20.00
CA PHE A 186 -8.67 -11.77 19.75
C PHE A 186 -10.10 -11.33 20.10
N PHE A 187 -11.10 -12.08 19.62
CA PHE A 187 -12.52 -11.84 19.89
C PHE A 187 -12.85 -11.92 21.38
N GLN A 188 -12.39 -12.96 22.07
CA GLN A 188 -12.57 -13.12 23.52
C GLN A 188 -11.94 -11.99 24.33
N ALA A 189 -10.74 -11.53 23.95
CA ALA A 189 -10.05 -10.44 24.65
C ALA A 189 -10.81 -9.11 24.51
N LYS A 190 -11.52 -8.89 23.40
CA LYS A 190 -12.29 -7.67 23.14
C LYS A 190 -13.66 -7.65 23.82
N ASN A 191 -14.30 -8.81 23.99
CA ASN A 191 -15.62 -8.93 24.62
C ASN A 191 -15.59 -9.14 26.15
N LYS A 192 -14.40 -9.17 26.77
CA LYS A 192 -14.22 -9.26 28.23
C LYS A 192 -14.23 -7.90 28.95
N LYS A 193 -14.52 -6.81 28.25
CA LYS A 193 -14.65 -5.45 28.78
C LYS A 193 -16.08 -4.98 28.62
#